data_AF-A0A315VLY9-F1
#
_entry.id   AF-A0A315VLY9-F1
#
_cell.length_a   1.000
_cell.length_b   1.000
_cell.length_c   1.000
_cell.angle_alpha   90.00
_cell.angle_beta   90.00
_cell.angle_gamma   90.00
#
_symmetry.space_group_name_H-M   'P 1'
#
loop_
_entity.id
_entity.type
_entity.pdbx_description
1 polymer ?
#
loop_
_entity_poly.entity_id
_entity_poly.type
_entity_poly.pdbx_seq_one_letter_code
_entity_poly.pdbx_strand_id
1 'polypeptide(L)'
;MALISVGFPNKHESSTVSQDTGLHYDRYLREVIEYLEKDPHFREKLKNANMDDIKQGKLSKELDFVQHNFRSKLDELKREEMNRLRLLIKAKHDLREGNGNTLDHQALLKQFEHLNHMNPHTFEVEDLDRLIQSATKDLENYDKERHDEFKRYEMTKEHERRERLKTMNEEDRKKEEQHYEEMKKKHSNHPKVNHPGSEDQLKEVWQESDGLDPEDFDPKTFFKMHDSNGDGFFDENELEALFTKELEKVYNPKNEEDDMVEMEEERLRMREHVMNEVDTNKDRLVSMSEFIAATKKAEFHEKDEWGTLDQNPAYTEEELREYERQIANEEDDINAKTAELQKQREELERKQEELNAQKSGLKQAMEEMEKIKAQSLKAGVKEPGGAMAEGEPSPVVPGNPQPLPPNHQQQDVPVPGHS
;
A
#
# COMPACT_ATOMS: atom_id res chain seq x y z
N MET A 1 -12.06 -50.44 -15.01
CA MET A 1 -12.89 -49.24 -14.73
C MET A 1 -11.96 -48.18 -14.21
N ALA A 2 -11.51 -47.30 -15.11
CA ALA A 2 -10.60 -46.22 -14.83
C ALA A 2 -11.31 -45.15 -13.98
N LEU A 3 -10.64 -44.68 -12.93
CA LEU A 3 -10.97 -43.42 -12.27
C LEU A 3 -9.80 -42.46 -12.50
N ILE A 4 -10.22 -41.26 -12.84
CA ILE A 4 -9.49 -40.23 -13.56
C ILE A 4 -8.52 -39.53 -12.60
N SER A 5 -7.24 -39.59 -12.94
CA SER A 5 -6.20 -38.74 -12.37
C SER A 5 -6.31 -37.36 -13.02
N VAL A 6 -6.75 -36.37 -12.26
CA VAL A 6 -6.73 -34.97 -12.70
C VAL A 6 -5.36 -34.41 -12.32
N GLY A 7 -4.45 -34.41 -13.28
CA GLY A 7 -3.17 -33.74 -13.18
C GLY A 7 -3.35 -32.23 -13.22
N PHE A 8 -2.79 -31.55 -12.23
CA PHE A 8 -2.55 -30.11 -12.28
C PHE A 8 -1.50 -29.82 -13.37
N PRO A 9 -1.73 -28.88 -14.29
CA PRO A 9 -0.71 -28.49 -15.25
C PRO A 9 0.39 -27.71 -14.54
N ASN A 10 1.58 -28.29 -14.57
CA ASN A 10 2.85 -27.67 -14.28
C ASN A 10 3.06 -26.48 -15.25
N LYS A 11 3.02 -25.26 -14.74
CA LYS A 11 3.47 -24.06 -15.45
C LYS A 11 4.75 -23.57 -14.78
N HIS A 12 5.88 -24.12 -15.24
CA HIS A 12 7.09 -23.31 -15.37
C HIS A 12 6.85 -22.35 -16.54
N GLU A 13 6.17 -21.24 -16.28
CA GLU A 13 6.31 -20.05 -17.11
C GLU A 13 7.55 -19.32 -16.60
N SER A 14 8.52 -19.16 -17.48
CA SER A 14 9.70 -18.33 -17.30
C SER A 14 9.27 -16.89 -16.99
N SER A 15 9.09 -16.58 -15.72
CA SER A 15 9.17 -15.21 -15.24
C SER A 15 10.63 -14.82 -15.34
N THR A 16 10.94 -13.90 -16.24
CA THR A 16 12.09 -13.02 -16.05
C THR A 16 11.88 -12.35 -14.69
N VAL A 17 12.53 -12.87 -13.65
CA VAL A 17 12.59 -12.25 -12.32
C VAL A 17 13.47 -11.01 -12.52
N SER A 18 12.86 -9.95 -13.04
CA SER A 18 13.52 -8.67 -13.21
C SER A 18 13.38 -7.94 -11.87
N GLN A 19 14.49 -7.73 -11.17
CA GLN A 19 14.87 -6.67 -10.22
C GLN A 19 13.80 -6.00 -9.32
N ASP A 20 12.65 -6.59 -8.93
CA ASP A 20 11.53 -5.90 -8.21
C ASP A 20 12.02 -4.97 -7.08
N THR A 21 11.88 -3.65 -7.25
CA THR A 21 12.40 -2.68 -6.27
C THR A 21 11.53 -2.60 -5.00
N GLY A 22 10.46 -3.39 -4.93
CA GLY A 22 9.49 -3.37 -3.83
C GLY A 22 8.52 -2.18 -3.87
N LEU A 23 8.71 -1.24 -4.80
CA LEU A 23 7.83 -0.08 -4.97
C LEU A 23 6.51 -0.49 -5.66
N HIS A 24 5.38 0.00 -5.14
CA HIS A 24 4.05 -0.28 -5.74
C HIS A 24 3.84 0.29 -7.15
N TYR A 25 4.77 1.12 -7.63
CA TYR A 25 4.84 1.70 -8.98
C TYR A 25 6.13 1.31 -9.73
N ASP A 26 6.86 0.30 -9.24
CA ASP A 26 8.10 -0.19 -9.82
C ASP A 26 8.00 -0.46 -11.33
N ARG A 27 6.93 -1.16 -11.75
CA ARG A 27 6.68 -1.43 -13.18
C ARG A 27 6.66 -0.14 -14.00
N TYR A 28 5.95 0.87 -13.52
CA TYR A 28 5.84 2.16 -14.21
C TYR A 28 7.18 2.88 -14.25
N LEU A 29 7.93 2.90 -13.14
CA LEU A 29 9.28 3.46 -13.07
C LEU A 29 10.20 2.83 -14.12
N ARG A 30 10.21 1.50 -14.22
CA ARG A 30 11.04 0.78 -15.19
C ARG A 30 10.64 1.02 -16.62
N GLU A 31 9.35 0.94 -16.93
CA GLU A 31 8.89 1.17 -18.29
C GLU A 31 9.27 2.59 -18.74
N VAL A 32 9.15 3.59 -17.86
CA VAL A 32 9.62 4.95 -18.15
C VAL A 32 11.12 4.99 -18.41
N ILE A 33 11.94 4.39 -17.54
CA ILE A 33 13.41 4.38 -17.69
C ILE A 33 13.82 3.61 -18.96
N GLU A 34 13.29 2.41 -19.19
CA GLU A 34 13.60 1.57 -20.35
C GLU A 34 13.31 2.28 -21.67
N TYR A 35 12.20 3.02 -21.75
CA TYR A 35 11.88 3.80 -22.94
C TYR A 35 12.76 5.05 -23.10
N LEU A 36 13.17 5.68 -22.00
CA LEU A 36 14.10 6.81 -22.03
C LEU A 36 15.51 6.37 -22.42
N GLU A 37 15.98 5.19 -21.99
CA GLU A 37 17.28 4.64 -22.37
C GLU A 37 17.40 4.27 -23.85
N LYS A 38 16.27 4.04 -24.53
CA LYS A 38 16.26 3.81 -25.99
C LYS A 38 16.57 5.09 -26.78
N ASP A 39 16.40 6.27 -26.18
CA ASP A 39 16.80 7.54 -26.78
C ASP A 39 18.32 7.77 -26.64
N PRO A 40 19.08 7.94 -27.74
CA PRO A 40 20.53 8.08 -27.66
C PRO A 40 21.01 9.29 -26.85
N HIS A 41 20.31 10.43 -26.94
CA HIS A 41 20.66 11.67 -26.24
C HIS A 41 20.43 11.49 -24.74
N PHE A 42 19.24 11.01 -24.38
CA PHE A 42 18.89 10.80 -22.98
C PHE A 42 19.78 9.74 -22.33
N ARG A 43 20.07 8.63 -23.03
CA ARG A 43 20.96 7.58 -22.53
C ARG A 43 22.37 8.10 -22.23
N GLU A 44 22.92 8.97 -23.07
CA GLU A 44 24.24 9.56 -22.82
C GLU A 44 24.21 10.48 -21.59
N LYS A 45 23.12 11.23 -21.42
CA LYS A 45 22.91 12.08 -20.23
C LYS A 45 22.76 11.26 -18.97
N LEU A 46 21.99 10.18 -19.01
CA LEU A 46 21.80 9.25 -17.90
C LEU A 46 23.14 8.64 -17.46
N LYS A 47 23.97 8.17 -18.40
CA LYS A 47 25.27 7.56 -18.10
C LYS A 47 26.29 8.51 -17.47
N ASN A 48 26.20 9.80 -17.77
CA ASN A 48 27.13 10.82 -17.29
C ASN A 48 26.59 11.59 -16.08
N ALA A 49 25.33 11.39 -15.71
CA ALA A 49 24.73 12.05 -14.57
C ALA A 49 25.20 11.40 -13.26
N ASN A 50 25.55 12.24 -12.28
CA ASN A 50 25.78 11.75 -10.93
C ASN A 50 24.46 11.71 -10.15
N MET A 51 24.46 10.98 -9.03
CA MET A 51 23.28 10.81 -8.19
C MET A 51 22.69 12.15 -7.71
N ASP A 52 23.54 13.11 -7.34
CA ASP A 52 23.12 14.43 -6.87
C ASP A 52 22.41 15.25 -7.96
N ASP A 53 22.88 15.17 -9.20
CA ASP A 53 22.31 15.88 -10.35
C ASP A 53 20.96 15.27 -10.75
N ILE A 54 20.81 13.95 -10.60
CA ILE A 54 19.55 13.22 -10.78
C ILE A 54 18.54 13.68 -9.72
N LYS A 55 18.93 13.67 -8.44
CA LYS A 55 18.08 14.13 -7.31
C LYS A 55 17.69 15.60 -7.40
N GLN A 56 18.56 16.45 -7.96
CA GLN A 56 18.30 17.89 -8.17
C GLN A 56 17.42 18.19 -9.40
N GLY A 57 16.93 17.17 -10.10
CA GLY A 57 16.04 17.34 -11.27
C GLY A 57 16.75 17.89 -12.51
N LYS A 58 18.10 17.82 -12.57
CA LYS A 58 18.84 18.23 -13.77
C LYS A 58 18.59 17.27 -14.93
N LEU A 59 18.51 15.97 -14.64
CA LEU A 59 18.20 14.94 -15.63
C LEU A 59 16.79 15.12 -16.22
N SER A 60 15.81 15.48 -15.39
CA SER A 60 14.42 15.67 -15.81
C SER A 60 14.28 16.74 -16.90
N LYS A 61 15.14 17.77 -16.90
CA LYS A 61 15.15 18.83 -17.92
C LYS A 61 15.64 18.36 -19.28
N GLU A 62 16.39 17.25 -19.35
CA GLU A 62 16.84 16.68 -20.62
C GLU A 62 15.67 16.03 -21.39
N LEU A 63 14.52 15.82 -20.74
CA LEU A 63 13.30 15.32 -21.35
C LEU A 63 12.77 16.21 -22.48
N ASP A 64 13.08 17.51 -22.47
CA ASP A 64 12.72 18.46 -23.54
C ASP A 64 13.44 18.18 -24.87
N PHE A 65 14.56 17.45 -24.83
CA PHE A 65 15.35 17.11 -26.02
C PHE A 65 15.09 15.68 -26.52
N VAL A 66 14.25 14.92 -25.81
CA VAL A 66 13.89 13.55 -26.18
C VAL A 66 13.02 13.54 -27.44
N GLN A 67 13.24 12.55 -28.32
CA GLN A 67 12.48 12.46 -29.57
C GLN A 67 10.97 12.26 -29.32
N HIS A 68 10.16 12.81 -30.24
CA HIS A 68 8.70 12.82 -30.12
C HIS A 68 8.06 11.43 -29.98
N ASN A 69 8.62 10.40 -30.62
CA ASN A 69 8.12 9.02 -30.52
C ASN A 69 8.24 8.47 -29.10
N PHE A 70 9.32 8.79 -28.38
CA PHE A 70 9.47 8.40 -26.98
C PHE A 70 8.55 9.22 -26.08
N ARG A 71 8.43 10.54 -26.30
CA ARG A 71 7.44 11.39 -25.60
C ARG A 71 6.01 10.86 -25.73
N SER A 72 5.59 10.49 -26.94
CA SER A 72 4.26 9.91 -27.19
C SER A 72 4.03 8.61 -26.41
N LYS A 73 5.08 7.80 -26.24
CA LYS A 73 5.01 6.56 -25.47
C LYS A 73 4.98 6.82 -23.96
N LEU A 74 5.77 7.78 -23.47
CA LEU A 74 5.72 8.19 -22.06
C LEU A 74 4.34 8.73 -21.67
N ASP A 75 3.70 9.49 -22.56
CA ASP A 75 2.31 9.93 -22.37
C ASP A 75 1.33 8.75 -22.25
N GLU A 76 1.55 7.68 -23.02
CA GLU A 76 0.75 6.45 -22.94
C GLU A 76 0.97 5.74 -21.62
N LEU A 77 2.22 5.52 -21.21
CA LEU A 77 2.57 4.89 -19.93
C LEU A 77 1.94 5.65 -18.75
N LYS A 78 2.00 6.98 -18.76
CA LYS A 78 1.36 7.82 -17.72
C LYS A 78 -0.16 7.61 -17.67
N ARG A 79 -0.83 7.52 -18.82
CA ARG A 79 -2.28 7.26 -18.87
C ARG A 79 -2.63 5.87 -18.36
N GLU A 80 -1.82 4.87 -18.68
CA GLU A 80 -1.99 3.50 -18.19
C GLU A 80 -1.86 3.44 -16.67
N GLU A 81 -0.82 4.07 -16.13
CA GLU A 81 -0.60 4.13 -14.68
C GLU A 81 -1.72 4.88 -13.96
N MET A 82 -2.15 6.02 -14.49
CA MET A 82 -3.29 6.77 -13.95
C MET A 82 -4.58 5.93 -13.93
N ASN A 83 -4.80 5.10 -14.94
CA ASN A 83 -5.95 4.19 -14.99
C ASN A 83 -5.82 3.06 -13.97
N ARG A 84 -4.62 2.51 -13.77
CA ARG A 84 -4.33 1.52 -12.71
C ARG A 84 -4.66 2.09 -11.33
N LEU A 85 -4.19 3.29 -11.03
CA LEU A 85 -4.44 3.96 -9.75
C LEU A 85 -5.93 4.24 -9.51
N ARG A 86 -6.66 4.65 -10.55
CA ARG A 86 -8.13 4.80 -10.48
C ARG A 86 -8.84 3.48 -10.18
N LEU A 87 -8.39 2.39 -10.78
CA LEU A 87 -8.96 1.06 -10.53
C LEU A 87 -8.69 0.61 -9.09
N LEU A 88 -7.48 0.83 -8.57
CA LEU A 88 -7.13 0.52 -7.19
C LEU A 88 -7.97 1.31 -6.18
N ILE A 89 -8.14 2.62 -6.42
CA ILE A 89 -9.03 3.48 -5.60
C ILE A 89 -10.45 2.92 -5.59
N LYS A 90 -10.97 2.56 -6.77
CA LYS A 90 -12.31 1.99 -6.91
C LYS A 90 -12.44 0.66 -6.15
N ALA A 91 -11.48 -0.25 -6.31
CA ALA A 91 -11.49 -1.54 -5.62
C ALA A 91 -11.42 -1.38 -4.09
N LYS A 92 -10.57 -0.48 -3.58
CA LYS A 92 -10.47 -0.17 -2.15
C LYS A 92 -11.78 0.37 -1.59
N HIS A 93 -12.48 1.21 -2.36
CA HIS A 93 -13.79 1.71 -1.97
C HIS A 93 -14.85 0.62 -1.95
N ASP A 94 -14.95 -0.19 -3.01
CA ASP A 94 -15.93 -1.28 -3.12
C ASP A 94 -15.77 -2.32 -1.98
N LEU A 95 -14.54 -2.52 -1.48
CA LEU A 95 -14.26 -3.36 -0.31
C LEU A 95 -14.64 -2.71 1.03
N ARG A 96 -14.59 -1.38 1.13
CA ARG A 96 -14.77 -0.64 2.39
C ARG A 96 -16.21 -0.15 2.59
N GLU A 97 -16.95 0.18 1.53
CA GLU A 97 -18.35 0.63 1.62
C GLU A 97 -19.21 0.21 0.41
N GLY A 98 -20.32 -0.48 0.67
CA GLY A 98 -21.38 -0.77 -0.31
C GLY A 98 -22.37 0.39 -0.55
N ASN A 99 -22.02 1.63 -0.18
CA ASN A 99 -22.89 2.79 -0.30
C ASN A 99 -22.44 3.73 -1.42
N GLY A 100 -23.37 4.02 -2.34
CA GLY A 100 -23.15 4.74 -3.61
C GLY A 100 -22.91 6.25 -3.48
N ASN A 101 -21.96 6.68 -2.65
CA ASN A 101 -21.46 8.05 -2.70
C ASN A 101 -20.50 8.22 -3.90
N THR A 102 -20.56 9.39 -4.55
CA THR A 102 -19.67 9.74 -5.66
C THR A 102 -18.24 9.92 -5.14
N LEU A 103 -17.38 8.95 -5.43
CA LEU A 103 -15.93 9.00 -5.18
C LEU A 103 -15.27 10.19 -5.89
N ASP A 104 -14.68 11.10 -5.11
CA ASP A 104 -13.74 12.09 -5.64
C ASP A 104 -12.38 11.42 -5.90
N HIS A 105 -12.29 10.79 -7.08
CA HIS A 105 -11.09 10.11 -7.54
C HIS A 105 -9.90 11.08 -7.62
N GLN A 106 -10.14 12.36 -7.89
CA GLN A 106 -9.08 13.35 -8.05
C GLN A 106 -8.46 13.72 -6.69
N ALA A 107 -9.25 13.81 -5.63
CA ALA A 107 -8.73 13.99 -4.28
C ALA A 107 -7.90 12.78 -3.81
N LEU A 108 -8.34 11.57 -4.11
CA LEU A 108 -7.65 10.34 -3.68
C LEU A 108 -6.35 10.11 -4.46
N LEU A 109 -6.26 10.55 -5.71
CA LEU A 109 -5.02 10.48 -6.49
C LEU A 109 -3.89 11.33 -5.90
N LYS A 110 -4.19 12.32 -5.04
CA LYS A 110 -3.17 13.13 -4.34
C LYS A 110 -2.26 12.32 -3.42
N GLN A 111 -2.69 11.11 -3.01
CA GLN A 111 -1.89 10.22 -2.17
C GLN A 111 -0.70 9.60 -2.94
N PHE A 112 -0.74 9.63 -4.28
CA PHE A 112 0.33 9.09 -5.12
C PHE A 112 1.26 10.23 -5.53
N GLU A 113 2.38 10.38 -4.80
CA GLU A 113 3.31 11.51 -4.95
C GLU A 113 4.13 11.44 -6.26
N HIS A 114 4.32 10.24 -6.82
CA HIS A 114 5.18 9.95 -7.97
C HIS A 114 4.65 10.43 -9.33
N LEU A 115 3.47 11.08 -9.37
CA LEU A 115 2.80 11.52 -10.62
C LEU A 115 2.14 12.88 -10.47
N ASN A 116 2.15 13.68 -11.54
CA ASN A 116 1.34 14.88 -11.61
C ASN A 116 -0.12 14.54 -12.01
N HIS A 117 -0.99 14.41 -11.01
CA HIS A 117 -2.42 14.15 -11.19
C HIS A 117 -3.23 15.35 -11.73
N MET A 118 -2.68 16.57 -11.72
CA MET A 118 -3.31 17.76 -12.32
C MET A 118 -3.21 17.76 -13.84
N ASN A 119 -2.24 17.01 -14.39
CA ASN A 119 -2.07 16.81 -15.82
C ASN A 119 -2.10 15.30 -16.14
N PRO A 120 -3.26 14.65 -16.29
CA PRO A 120 -3.34 13.19 -16.37
C PRO A 120 -2.95 12.59 -17.73
N HIS A 121 -2.64 13.41 -18.76
CA HIS A 121 -2.58 12.94 -20.14
C HIS A 121 -1.22 13.07 -20.83
N THR A 122 -0.35 13.95 -20.33
CA THR A 122 0.98 14.22 -20.91
C THR A 122 2.05 14.05 -19.85
N PHE A 123 3.13 13.37 -20.19
CA PHE A 123 4.28 13.12 -19.33
C PHE A 123 5.31 14.22 -19.54
N GLU A 124 5.43 15.08 -18.52
CA GLU A 124 6.27 16.27 -18.55
C GLU A 124 7.50 16.14 -17.66
N VAL A 125 8.38 17.15 -17.73
CA VAL A 125 9.58 17.26 -16.89
C VAL A 125 9.24 17.07 -15.40
N GLU A 126 8.12 17.63 -14.96
CA GLU A 126 7.64 17.52 -13.58
C GLU A 126 7.27 16.07 -13.21
N ASP A 127 6.77 15.26 -14.14
CA ASP A 127 6.45 13.86 -13.87
C ASP A 127 7.70 13.02 -13.68
N LEU A 128 8.70 13.21 -14.54
CA LEU A 128 9.97 12.51 -14.39
C LEU A 128 10.68 12.94 -13.10
N ASP A 129 10.63 14.23 -12.76
CA ASP A 129 11.20 14.75 -11.52
C ASP A 129 10.51 14.17 -10.28
N ARG A 130 9.16 14.15 -10.26
CA ARG A 130 8.38 13.53 -9.18
C ARG A 130 8.63 12.03 -9.08
N LEU A 131 8.67 11.33 -10.22
CA LEU A 131 8.90 9.90 -10.26
C LEU A 131 10.28 9.55 -9.70
N ILE A 132 11.33 10.28 -10.09
CA ILE A 132 12.70 10.09 -9.57
C ILE A 132 12.77 10.46 -8.09
N GLN A 133 12.17 11.58 -7.67
CA GLN A 133 12.19 12.02 -6.26
C GLN A 133 11.43 11.06 -5.35
N SER A 134 10.24 10.62 -5.76
CA SER A 134 9.47 9.61 -5.03
C SER A 134 10.20 8.29 -5.00
N ALA A 135 10.72 7.80 -6.13
CA ALA A 135 11.49 6.56 -6.13
C ALA A 135 12.72 6.66 -5.23
N THR A 136 13.46 7.78 -5.27
CA THR A 136 14.63 8.00 -4.40
C THR A 136 14.22 7.99 -2.92
N LYS A 137 13.21 8.78 -2.55
CA LYS A 137 12.73 8.89 -1.17
C LYS A 137 12.18 7.57 -0.66
N ASP A 138 11.34 6.91 -1.46
CA ASP A 138 10.69 5.66 -1.07
C ASP A 138 11.73 4.55 -0.97
N LEU A 139 12.71 4.47 -1.88
CA LEU A 139 13.82 3.52 -1.78
C LEU A 139 14.73 3.79 -0.58
N GLU A 140 15.01 5.05 -0.25
CA GLU A 140 15.79 5.43 0.93
C GLU A 140 15.07 5.11 2.25
N ASN A 141 13.73 5.10 2.26
CA ASN A 141 12.93 4.82 3.45
C ASN A 141 12.31 3.42 3.46
N TYR A 142 12.41 2.66 2.38
CA TYR A 142 11.73 1.37 2.20
C TYR A 142 12.06 0.40 3.33
N ASP A 143 13.35 0.25 3.59
CA ASP A 143 13.89 -0.61 4.65
C ASP A 143 13.39 -0.15 6.02
N LYS A 144 13.43 1.16 6.28
CA LYS A 144 12.93 1.73 7.53
C LYS A 144 11.43 1.49 7.72
N GLU A 145 10.61 1.69 6.69
CA GLU A 145 9.17 1.46 6.76
C GLU A 145 8.86 -0.01 7.03
N ARG A 146 9.64 -0.93 6.43
CA ARG A 146 9.57 -2.38 6.69
C ARG A 146 9.92 -2.71 8.14
N HIS A 147 11.02 -2.17 8.68
CA HIS A 147 11.38 -2.31 10.10
C HIS A 147 10.27 -1.79 11.03
N ASP A 148 9.67 -0.65 10.70
CA ASP A 148 8.56 -0.08 11.48
C ASP A 148 7.29 -0.95 11.41
N GLU A 149 7.00 -1.55 10.25
CA GLU A 149 5.90 -2.51 10.09
C GLU A 149 6.15 -3.79 10.87
N PHE A 150 7.35 -4.35 10.79
CA PHE A 150 7.74 -5.53 11.57
C PHE A 150 7.69 -5.26 13.06
N LYS A 151 8.19 -4.10 13.52
CA LYS A 151 8.07 -3.67 14.91
C LYS A 151 6.61 -3.63 15.37
N ARG A 152 5.71 -3.06 14.56
CA ARG A 152 4.26 -3.05 14.87
C ARG A 152 3.65 -4.45 14.89
N TYR A 153 4.07 -5.33 13.98
CA TYR A 153 3.65 -6.72 13.95
C TYR A 153 4.00 -7.44 15.26
N GLU A 154 5.26 -7.35 15.68
CA GLU A 154 5.78 -7.98 16.90
C GLU A 154 5.12 -7.41 18.17
N MET A 155 4.90 -6.09 18.23
CA MET A 155 4.15 -5.47 19.33
C MET A 155 2.67 -5.91 19.37
N THR A 156 2.03 -6.08 18.21
CA THR A 156 0.63 -6.56 18.12
C THR A 156 0.50 -7.99 18.60
N LYS A 157 1.41 -8.87 18.16
CA LYS A 157 1.48 -10.28 18.56
C LYS A 157 1.65 -10.43 20.08
N GLU A 158 2.55 -9.66 20.70
CA GLU A 158 2.71 -9.67 22.15
C GLU A 158 1.51 -9.04 22.88
N HIS A 159 0.93 -7.95 22.36
CA HIS A 159 -0.28 -7.35 22.94
C HIS A 159 -1.45 -8.35 22.96
N GLU A 160 -1.73 -9.01 21.84
CA GLU A 160 -2.78 -10.04 21.74
C GLU A 160 -2.54 -11.20 22.70
N ARG A 161 -1.28 -11.62 22.86
CA ARG A 161 -0.88 -12.64 23.83
C ARG A 161 -1.19 -12.18 25.26
N ARG A 162 -0.82 -10.95 25.64
CA ARG A 162 -1.10 -10.38 26.97
C ARG A 162 -2.60 -10.27 27.23
N GLU A 163 -3.39 -9.81 26.27
CA GLU A 163 -4.85 -9.74 26.37
C GLU A 163 -5.47 -11.13 26.54
N ARG A 164 -5.01 -12.11 25.75
CA ARG A 164 -5.45 -13.50 25.89
C ARG A 164 -5.20 -14.04 27.29
N LEU A 165 -3.99 -13.84 27.83
CA LEU A 165 -3.63 -14.28 29.19
C LEU A 165 -4.47 -13.60 30.28
N LYS A 166 -4.92 -12.34 30.08
CA LYS A 166 -5.83 -11.64 31.01
C LYS A 166 -7.22 -12.27 31.07
N THR A 167 -7.70 -12.84 29.96
CA THR A 167 -9.04 -13.47 29.87
C THR A 167 -9.07 -14.92 30.35
N MET A 168 -7.91 -15.58 30.49
CA MET A 168 -7.78 -16.97 30.90
C MET A 168 -7.87 -17.16 32.42
N ASN A 169 -8.21 -18.38 32.85
CA ASN A 169 -8.12 -18.76 34.26
C ASN A 169 -6.67 -19.04 34.68
N GLU A 170 -6.39 -19.16 35.98
CA GLU A 170 -5.02 -19.32 36.51
C GLU A 170 -4.31 -20.58 36.00
N GLU A 171 -5.03 -21.70 35.85
CA GLU A 171 -4.43 -22.97 35.42
C GLU A 171 -4.04 -22.92 33.94
N ASP A 172 -4.94 -22.41 33.10
CA ASP A 172 -4.73 -22.27 31.67
C ASP A 172 -3.68 -21.20 31.36
N ARG A 173 -3.68 -20.08 32.10
CA ARG A 173 -2.65 -19.03 31.97
C ARG A 173 -1.25 -19.60 32.21
N LYS A 174 -1.08 -20.41 33.26
CA LYS A 174 0.20 -21.04 33.56
C LYS A 174 0.64 -22.04 32.48
N LYS A 175 -0.29 -22.80 31.91
CA LYS A 175 0.02 -23.73 30.80
C LYS A 175 0.44 -22.97 29.55
N GLU A 176 -0.25 -21.89 29.20
CA GLU A 176 0.09 -21.05 28.05
C GLU A 176 1.45 -20.37 28.22
N GLU A 177 1.76 -19.85 29.40
CA GLU A 177 3.07 -19.28 29.72
C GLU A 177 4.20 -20.32 29.59
N GLN A 178 3.98 -21.54 30.11
CA GLN A 178 4.94 -22.63 29.97
C GLN A 178 5.14 -23.04 28.51
N HIS A 179 4.04 -23.18 27.75
CA HIS A 179 4.11 -23.48 26.32
C HIS A 179 4.91 -22.40 25.58
N TYR A 180 4.64 -21.12 25.84
CA TYR A 180 5.37 -20.01 25.23
C TYR A 180 6.87 -20.04 25.55
N GLU A 181 7.26 -20.29 26.81
CA GLU A 181 8.67 -20.44 27.18
C GLU A 181 9.32 -21.66 26.50
N GLU A 182 8.60 -22.76 26.35
CA GLU A 182 9.08 -23.94 25.63
C GLU A 182 9.29 -23.64 24.16
N MET A 183 8.36 -22.95 23.50
CA MET A 183 8.48 -22.55 22.10
C MET A 183 9.66 -21.59 21.89
N LYS A 184 9.83 -20.59 22.76
CA LYS A 184 10.99 -19.69 22.71
C LYS A 184 12.31 -20.45 22.86
N LYS A 185 12.38 -21.41 23.78
CA LYS A 185 13.58 -22.25 23.97
C LYS A 185 13.87 -23.17 22.78
N LYS A 186 12.83 -23.69 22.12
CA LYS A 186 13.00 -24.50 20.90
C LYS A 186 13.55 -23.65 19.77
N HIS A 187 12.97 -22.46 19.55
CA HIS A 187 13.41 -21.54 18.52
C HIS A 187 14.87 -21.10 18.72
N SER A 188 15.25 -20.67 19.94
CA SER A 188 16.64 -20.29 20.26
C SER A 188 17.64 -21.46 20.19
N ASN A 189 17.19 -22.71 20.04
CA ASN A 189 18.06 -23.88 19.94
C ASN A 189 18.26 -24.28 18.48
N HIS A 190 18.93 -23.40 17.73
CA HIS A 190 19.30 -23.62 16.34
C HIS A 190 20.83 -23.82 16.18
N PRO A 191 21.30 -24.39 15.06
CA PRO A 191 22.71 -24.37 14.70
C PRO A 191 23.26 -22.93 14.58
N LYS A 192 24.57 -22.77 14.77
CA LYS A 192 25.22 -21.45 14.63
C LYS A 192 24.91 -20.82 13.27
N VAL A 193 24.54 -19.56 13.30
CA VAL A 193 24.34 -18.72 12.11
C VAL A 193 25.62 -17.93 11.84
N ASN A 194 26.19 -18.08 10.66
CA ASN A 194 27.40 -17.33 10.30
C ASN A 194 27.07 -15.86 10.08
N HIS A 195 28.05 -14.99 10.30
CA HIS A 195 27.90 -13.58 10.01
C HIS A 195 27.66 -13.35 8.50
N PRO A 196 26.65 -12.57 8.09
CA PRO A 196 26.35 -12.32 6.67
C PRO A 196 27.54 -11.72 5.93
N GLY A 197 27.90 -12.28 4.78
CA GLY A 197 29.04 -11.82 3.98
C GLY A 197 30.42 -12.27 4.49
N SER A 198 30.49 -13.05 5.57
CA SER A 198 31.76 -13.63 6.07
C SER A 198 32.27 -14.78 5.20
N GLU A 199 33.57 -15.09 5.34
CA GLU A 199 34.18 -16.22 4.63
C GLU A 199 33.49 -17.55 4.93
N ASP A 200 33.14 -17.80 6.20
CA ASP A 200 32.50 -19.04 6.62
C ASP A 200 31.09 -19.17 5.98
N GLN A 201 30.32 -18.08 5.92
CA GLN A 201 29.00 -18.06 5.26
C GLN A 201 29.10 -18.31 3.75
N LEU A 202 30.00 -17.62 3.05
CA LEU A 202 30.14 -17.78 1.60
C LEU A 202 30.68 -19.16 1.21
N LYS A 203 31.59 -19.74 2.02
CA LYS A 203 32.06 -21.12 1.82
C LYS A 203 30.95 -22.14 2.03
N GLU A 204 30.05 -21.89 2.98
CA GLU A 204 28.89 -22.77 3.19
C GLU A 204 27.96 -22.74 1.98
N VAL A 205 27.65 -21.56 1.44
CA VAL A 205 26.87 -21.45 0.19
C VAL A 205 27.56 -22.18 -0.96
N TRP A 206 28.87 -21.98 -1.13
CA TRP A 206 29.71 -22.65 -2.13
C TRP A 206 29.68 -24.18 -2.01
N GLN A 207 29.64 -24.69 -0.78
CA GLN A 207 29.58 -26.12 -0.53
C GLN A 207 28.19 -26.70 -0.72
N GLU A 208 27.19 -26.11 -0.08
CA GLU A 208 25.85 -26.68 0.03
C GLU A 208 24.97 -26.37 -1.19
N SER A 209 25.09 -25.16 -1.74
CA SER A 209 24.29 -24.73 -2.89
C SER A 209 24.97 -25.08 -4.21
N ASP A 210 26.29 -24.87 -4.31
CA ASP A 210 27.02 -25.11 -5.56
C ASP A 210 27.65 -26.51 -5.66
N GLY A 211 27.77 -27.24 -4.53
CA GLY A 211 28.37 -28.57 -4.49
C GLY A 211 29.89 -28.57 -4.73
N LEU A 212 30.57 -27.44 -4.45
CA LEU A 212 32.00 -27.27 -4.64
C LEU A 212 32.78 -27.46 -3.34
N ASP A 213 34.09 -27.72 -3.44
CA ASP A 213 34.95 -27.93 -2.27
C ASP A 213 35.22 -26.57 -1.57
N PRO A 214 34.97 -26.43 -0.25
CA PRO A 214 35.30 -25.22 0.50
C PRO A 214 36.76 -24.79 0.44
N GLU A 215 37.69 -25.74 0.24
CA GLU A 215 39.12 -25.46 0.16
C GLU A 215 39.51 -24.78 -1.16
N ASP A 216 38.70 -24.95 -2.21
CA ASP A 216 38.86 -24.34 -3.52
C ASP A 216 38.09 -23.01 -3.67
N PHE A 217 37.61 -22.44 -2.56
CA PHE A 217 36.84 -21.21 -2.56
C PHE A 217 37.62 -20.05 -3.19
N ASP A 218 37.06 -19.48 -4.26
CA ASP A 218 37.58 -18.30 -4.94
C ASP A 218 36.49 -17.22 -5.00
N PRO A 219 36.65 -16.08 -4.31
CA PRO A 219 35.65 -15.01 -4.27
C PRO A 219 35.21 -14.53 -5.66
N LYS A 220 36.13 -14.48 -6.62
CA LYS A 220 35.82 -14.01 -7.98
C LYS A 220 34.94 -14.99 -8.74
N THR A 221 35.15 -16.28 -8.56
CA THR A 221 34.33 -17.33 -9.16
C THR A 221 32.98 -17.40 -8.45
N PHE A 222 32.97 -17.31 -7.12
CA PHE A 222 31.74 -17.20 -6.32
C PHE A 222 30.84 -16.07 -6.82
N PHE A 223 31.39 -14.86 -6.99
CA PHE A 223 30.64 -13.72 -7.48
C PHE A 223 29.97 -14.00 -8.83
N LYS A 224 30.74 -14.51 -9.80
CA LYS A 224 30.22 -14.78 -11.15
C LYS A 224 29.17 -15.88 -11.21
N MET A 225 29.19 -16.80 -10.25
CA MET A 225 28.22 -17.90 -10.21
C MET A 225 26.88 -17.46 -9.65
N HIS A 226 26.88 -16.47 -8.76
CA HIS A 226 25.68 -15.98 -8.09
C HIS A 226 25.12 -14.70 -8.71
N ASP A 227 25.87 -14.07 -9.62
CA ASP A 227 25.39 -13.02 -10.54
C ASP A 227 24.46 -13.71 -11.54
N SER A 228 23.19 -13.82 -11.13
CA SER A 228 22.19 -14.65 -11.76
C SER A 228 21.74 -14.08 -13.08
N ASN A 229 21.75 -12.74 -13.18
CA ASN A 229 21.36 -12.01 -14.38
C ASN A 229 22.55 -11.71 -15.32
N GLY A 230 23.79 -11.83 -14.83
CA GLY A 230 25.03 -11.65 -15.58
C GLY A 230 25.40 -10.19 -15.87
N ASP A 231 24.88 -9.23 -15.09
CA ASP A 231 25.11 -7.79 -15.29
C ASP A 231 26.40 -7.28 -14.65
N GLY A 232 27.09 -8.14 -13.86
CA GLY A 232 28.35 -7.83 -13.20
C GLY A 232 28.21 -7.17 -11.83
N PHE A 233 27.01 -7.14 -11.27
CA PHE A 233 26.69 -6.63 -9.95
C PHE A 233 25.96 -7.71 -9.13
N PHE A 234 25.99 -7.58 -7.81
CA PHE A 234 24.99 -8.22 -6.96
C PHE A 234 23.94 -7.19 -6.59
N ASP A 235 22.70 -7.48 -6.97
CA ASP A 235 21.54 -6.77 -6.46
C ASP A 235 21.09 -7.30 -5.09
N GLU A 236 20.07 -6.66 -4.52
CA GLU A 236 19.52 -7.03 -3.21
C GLU A 236 18.99 -8.46 -3.18
N ASN A 237 18.31 -8.89 -4.24
CA ASN A 237 17.70 -10.19 -4.30
C ASN A 237 18.78 -11.28 -4.42
N GLU A 238 19.84 -11.01 -5.18
CA GLU A 238 21.00 -11.88 -5.30
C GLU A 238 21.74 -12.02 -3.97
N LEU A 239 21.93 -10.93 -3.22
CA LEU A 239 22.48 -11.00 -1.86
C LEU A 239 21.56 -11.78 -0.91
N GLU A 240 20.27 -11.47 -0.90
CA GLU A 240 19.28 -12.14 -0.06
C GLU A 240 19.22 -13.65 -0.31
N ALA A 241 19.41 -14.07 -1.57
CA ALA A 241 19.46 -15.49 -1.91
C ALA A 241 20.61 -16.22 -1.18
N LEU A 242 21.76 -15.56 -0.99
CA LEU A 242 22.92 -16.12 -0.28
C LEU A 242 22.62 -16.42 1.19
N PHE A 243 21.69 -15.68 1.80
CA PHE A 243 21.35 -15.85 3.22
C PHE A 243 20.37 -17.00 3.47
N THR A 244 19.73 -17.53 2.43
CA THR A 244 18.69 -18.57 2.57
C THR A 244 19.18 -19.77 3.39
N LYS A 245 20.42 -20.23 3.16
CA LYS A 245 21.00 -21.36 3.90
C LYS A 245 21.21 -21.07 5.38
N GLU A 246 21.62 -19.85 5.71
CA GLU A 246 21.79 -19.41 7.09
C GLU A 246 20.44 -19.30 7.81
N LEU A 247 19.43 -18.74 7.13
CA LEU A 247 18.08 -18.57 7.68
C LEU A 247 17.36 -19.93 7.89
N GLU A 248 17.57 -20.90 6.99
CA GLU A 248 17.01 -22.26 7.10
C GLU A 248 17.50 -23.02 8.35
N LYS A 249 18.60 -22.59 8.98
CA LYS A 249 19.06 -23.16 10.26
C LYS A 249 18.16 -22.76 11.43
N VAL A 250 17.59 -21.56 11.36
CA VAL A 250 16.82 -20.94 12.44
C VAL A 250 15.32 -21.10 12.22
N TYR A 251 14.86 -20.92 10.98
CA TYR A 251 13.44 -20.85 10.64
C TYR A 251 13.02 -22.00 9.74
N ASN A 252 11.99 -22.73 10.14
CA ASN A 252 11.37 -23.77 9.34
C ASN A 252 9.85 -23.59 9.29
N PRO A 253 9.25 -23.42 8.09
CA PRO A 253 7.79 -23.23 7.93
C PRO A 253 6.91 -24.36 8.48
N LYS A 254 7.49 -25.52 8.82
CA LYS A 254 6.78 -26.67 9.37
C LYS A 254 6.76 -26.69 10.90
N ASN A 255 7.59 -25.86 11.53
CA ASN A 255 7.65 -25.70 12.97
C ASN A 255 6.65 -24.62 13.39
N GLU A 256 6.03 -24.79 14.55
CA GLU A 256 5.05 -23.81 15.07
C GLU A 256 5.75 -22.64 15.76
N GLU A 257 6.96 -22.87 16.27
CA GLU A 257 7.80 -21.89 16.95
C GLU A 257 8.46 -20.89 16.00
N ASP A 258 8.51 -21.20 14.71
CA ASP A 258 9.26 -20.42 13.73
C ASP A 258 8.33 -19.51 12.94
N ASP A 259 8.53 -18.21 13.10
CA ASP A 259 7.75 -17.20 12.40
C ASP A 259 8.42 -16.82 11.08
N MET A 260 7.71 -17.06 9.97
CA MET A 260 8.21 -16.73 8.64
C MET A 260 8.30 -15.22 8.38
N VAL A 261 7.57 -14.40 9.13
CA VAL A 261 7.68 -12.94 9.07
C VAL A 261 8.99 -12.50 9.74
N GLU A 262 9.36 -13.11 10.87
CA GLU A 262 10.66 -12.88 11.52
C GLU A 262 11.82 -13.32 10.60
N MET A 263 11.69 -14.45 9.89
CA MET A 263 12.70 -14.89 8.92
C MET A 263 12.94 -13.85 7.82
N GLU A 264 11.87 -13.24 7.31
CA GLU A 264 11.97 -12.23 6.26
C GLU A 264 12.59 -10.92 6.78
N GLU A 265 12.25 -10.52 7.99
CA GLU A 265 12.92 -9.39 8.64
C GLU A 265 14.42 -9.67 8.85
N GLU A 266 14.77 -10.87 9.31
CA GLU A 266 16.14 -11.28 9.51
C GLU A 266 16.94 -11.22 8.19
N ARG A 267 16.33 -11.67 7.08
CA ARG A 267 16.89 -11.54 5.73
C ARG A 267 17.21 -10.09 5.38
N LEU A 268 16.29 -9.16 5.65
CA LEU A 268 16.50 -7.74 5.40
C LEU A 268 17.62 -7.16 6.27
N ARG A 269 17.67 -7.52 7.56
CA ARG A 269 18.76 -7.12 8.47
C ARG A 269 20.12 -7.61 7.96
N MET A 270 20.21 -8.86 7.50
CA MET A 270 21.43 -9.42 6.92
C MET A 270 21.84 -8.66 5.65
N ARG A 271 20.89 -8.38 4.75
CA ARG A 271 21.13 -7.61 3.52
C ARG A 271 21.63 -6.20 3.82
N GLU A 272 20.94 -5.46 4.68
CA GLU A 272 21.31 -4.10 5.06
C GLU A 272 22.69 -4.04 5.69
N HIS A 273 23.01 -5.03 6.51
CA HIS A 273 24.33 -5.16 7.09
C HIS A 273 25.40 -5.30 5.99
N VAL A 274 25.25 -6.26 5.07
CA VAL A 274 26.20 -6.48 3.97
C VAL A 274 26.30 -5.25 3.05
N MET A 275 25.18 -4.65 2.67
CA MET A 275 25.17 -3.42 1.85
C MET A 275 25.87 -2.25 2.56
N ASN A 276 25.70 -2.12 3.87
CA ASN A 276 26.38 -1.06 4.62
C ASN A 276 27.89 -1.20 4.62
N GLU A 277 28.40 -2.44 4.64
CA GLU A 277 29.84 -2.73 4.69
C GLU A 277 30.54 -2.80 3.34
N VAL A 278 29.83 -3.27 2.31
CA VAL A 278 30.41 -3.63 1.01
C VAL A 278 30.11 -2.59 -0.06
N ASP A 279 28.87 -2.12 -0.17
CA ASP A 279 28.47 -1.07 -1.13
C ASP A 279 29.04 0.28 -0.64
N THR A 280 30.08 0.75 -1.33
CA THR A 280 30.83 1.94 -0.94
C THR A 280 30.30 3.20 -1.62
N ASN A 281 29.74 3.09 -2.82
CA ASN A 281 29.21 4.22 -3.58
C ASN A 281 27.72 4.46 -3.30
N LYS A 282 27.06 3.60 -2.51
CA LYS A 282 25.66 3.68 -2.08
C LYS A 282 24.69 3.70 -3.25
N ASP A 283 24.97 2.90 -4.26
CA ASP A 283 24.08 2.71 -5.41
C ASP A 283 23.15 1.49 -5.28
N ARG A 284 23.17 0.81 -4.11
CA ARG A 284 22.40 -0.40 -3.81
C ARG A 284 22.75 -1.60 -4.70
N LEU A 285 23.93 -1.58 -5.31
CA LEU A 285 24.50 -2.67 -6.07
C LEU A 285 25.92 -2.94 -5.55
N VAL A 286 26.30 -4.20 -5.47
CA VAL A 286 27.67 -4.56 -5.11
C VAL A 286 28.42 -4.93 -6.37
N SER A 287 29.36 -4.08 -6.77
CA SER A 287 30.24 -4.40 -7.89
C SER A 287 31.24 -5.50 -7.52
N MET A 288 31.74 -6.23 -8.53
CA MET A 288 32.85 -7.17 -8.36
C MET A 288 34.05 -6.54 -7.64
N SER A 289 34.37 -5.27 -7.93
CA SER A 289 35.47 -4.56 -7.28
C SER A 289 35.25 -4.37 -5.78
N GLU A 290 34.03 -4.00 -5.38
CA GLU A 290 33.66 -3.79 -3.98
C GLU A 290 33.65 -5.11 -3.22
N PHE A 291 33.05 -6.14 -3.81
CA PHE A 291 33.05 -7.49 -3.25
C PHE A 291 34.47 -8.01 -3.00
N ILE A 292 35.35 -7.92 -3.99
CA ILE A 292 36.76 -8.33 -3.86
C ILE A 292 37.53 -7.44 -2.87
N ALA A 293 37.15 -6.17 -2.71
CA ALA A 293 37.73 -5.32 -1.69
C ALA A 293 37.28 -5.73 -0.27
N ALA A 294 36.00 -6.07 -0.10
CA ALA A 294 35.44 -6.54 1.17
C ALA A 294 36.08 -7.85 1.63
N THR A 295 36.28 -8.81 0.73
CA THR A 295 36.97 -10.09 1.07
C THR A 295 38.43 -9.95 1.53
N LYS A 296 39.03 -8.77 1.42
CA LYS A 296 40.39 -8.48 1.91
C LYS A 296 40.40 -7.77 3.27
N LYS A 297 39.24 -7.36 3.77
CA LYS A 297 39.08 -6.71 5.07
C LYS A 297 39.24 -7.77 6.18
N ALA A 298 39.55 -7.34 7.40
CA ALA A 298 39.75 -8.28 8.51
C ALA A 298 38.42 -8.91 8.93
N GLU A 299 37.37 -8.10 8.88
CA GLU A 299 35.96 -8.39 9.15
C GLU A 299 35.46 -9.60 8.35
N PHE A 300 35.94 -9.78 7.11
CA PHE A 300 35.59 -10.94 6.28
C PHE A 300 36.01 -12.29 6.91
N HIS A 301 37.09 -12.30 7.66
CA HIS A 301 37.64 -13.50 8.30
C HIS A 301 37.22 -13.62 9.77
N GLU A 302 36.42 -12.68 10.28
CA GLU A 302 35.86 -12.78 11.63
C GLU A 302 34.85 -13.93 11.68
N LYS A 303 34.89 -14.68 12.79
CA LYS A 303 34.05 -15.86 13.00
C LYS A 303 32.89 -15.56 13.93
N ASP A 304 32.52 -14.29 14.00
CA ASP A 304 31.45 -13.82 14.86
C ASP A 304 30.12 -14.47 14.42
N GLU A 305 29.25 -14.68 15.39
CA GLU A 305 27.93 -15.25 15.16
C GLU A 305 26.96 -14.12 14.84
N TRP A 306 26.03 -14.37 13.94
CA TRP A 306 24.96 -13.43 13.68
C TRP A 306 23.96 -13.39 14.85
N GLY A 307 23.71 -12.19 15.37
CA GLY A 307 22.75 -11.98 16.45
C GLY A 307 21.31 -11.93 15.92
N THR A 308 20.64 -13.07 15.98
CA THR A 308 19.24 -13.28 15.58
C THR A 308 18.25 -12.41 16.36
N LEU A 309 17.05 -12.23 15.82
CA LEU A 309 15.98 -11.41 16.39
C LEU A 309 15.55 -11.83 17.81
N ASP A 310 15.69 -13.10 18.18
CA ASP A 310 15.40 -13.57 19.55
C ASP A 310 16.38 -13.02 20.59
N GLN A 311 17.63 -12.73 20.18
CA GLN A 311 18.67 -12.11 20.98
C GLN A 311 18.61 -10.58 20.93
N ASN A 312 18.15 -10.02 19.81
CA ASN A 312 18.04 -8.59 19.55
C ASN A 312 16.58 -8.21 19.21
N PRO A 313 15.71 -8.05 20.23
CA PRO A 313 14.30 -7.73 19.99
C PRO A 313 14.11 -6.43 19.22
N ALA A 314 13.11 -6.40 18.34
CA ALA A 314 12.80 -5.22 17.51
C ALA A 314 12.22 -4.03 18.29
N TYR A 315 11.67 -4.25 19.49
CA TYR A 315 11.06 -3.21 20.31
C TYR A 315 11.47 -3.31 21.78
N THR A 316 11.37 -2.19 22.51
CA THR A 316 11.54 -2.15 23.97
C THR A 316 10.22 -2.27 24.71
N GLU A 317 10.25 -2.70 25.98
CA GLU A 317 9.05 -2.76 26.83
C GLU A 317 8.38 -1.38 26.99
N GLU A 318 9.15 -0.29 26.95
CA GLU A 318 8.58 1.07 26.92
C GLU A 318 7.77 1.31 25.63
N GLU A 319 8.33 0.99 24.45
CA GLU A 319 7.64 1.13 23.16
C GLU A 319 6.35 0.31 23.13
N LEU A 320 6.38 -0.94 23.62
CA LEU A 320 5.18 -1.77 23.72
C LEU A 320 4.11 -1.13 24.61
N ARG A 321 4.48 -0.56 25.75
CA ARG A 321 3.52 0.15 26.61
C ARG A 321 2.95 1.40 25.94
N GLU A 322 3.72 2.08 25.10
CA GLU A 322 3.19 3.23 24.34
C GLU A 322 2.18 2.76 23.30
N TYR A 323 2.51 1.66 22.62
CA TYR A 323 1.63 1.02 21.64
C TYR A 323 0.32 0.53 22.27
N GLU A 324 0.37 -0.16 23.41
CA GLU A 324 -0.82 -0.60 24.15
C GLU A 324 -1.69 0.59 24.60
N ARG A 325 -1.07 1.71 25.01
CA ARG A 325 -1.81 2.95 25.31
C ARG A 325 -2.49 3.52 24.08
N GLN A 326 -1.81 3.49 22.93
CA GLN A 326 -2.39 3.96 21.67
C GLN A 326 -3.59 3.10 21.27
N ILE A 327 -3.48 1.77 21.31
CA ILE A 327 -4.59 0.85 21.03
C ILE A 327 -5.79 1.14 21.95
N ALA A 328 -5.55 1.28 23.25
CA ALA A 328 -6.63 1.55 24.21
C ALA A 328 -7.35 2.88 23.91
N ASN A 329 -6.60 3.93 23.57
CA ASN A 329 -7.18 5.22 23.18
C ASN A 329 -7.97 5.11 21.86
N GLU A 330 -7.46 4.36 20.87
CA GLU A 330 -8.14 4.13 19.60
C GLU A 330 -9.43 3.32 19.80
N GLU A 331 -9.41 2.32 20.68
CA GLU A 331 -10.60 1.55 21.06
C GLU A 331 -11.67 2.44 21.71
N ASP A 332 -11.28 3.30 22.64
CA ASP A 332 -12.19 4.28 23.27
C ASP A 332 -12.79 5.25 22.23
N ASP A 333 -11.98 5.74 21.30
CA ASP A 333 -12.42 6.61 20.21
C ASP A 333 -13.40 5.90 19.26
N ILE A 334 -13.14 4.64 18.92
CA ILE A 334 -14.02 3.80 18.10
C ILE A 334 -15.33 3.54 18.83
N ASN A 335 -15.28 3.21 20.13
CA ASN A 335 -16.45 2.98 20.96
C ASN A 335 -17.32 4.25 21.06
N ALA A 336 -16.70 5.42 21.25
CA ALA A 336 -17.39 6.70 21.26
C ALA A 336 -18.07 7.02 19.92
N LYS A 337 -17.35 6.83 18.80
CA LYS A 337 -17.92 7.01 17.44
C LYS A 337 -19.05 6.02 17.17
N THR A 338 -18.91 4.77 17.60
CA THR A 338 -19.93 3.72 17.44
C THR A 338 -21.20 4.07 18.21
N ALA A 339 -21.06 4.52 19.46
CA ALA A 339 -22.18 4.97 20.28
C ALA A 339 -22.88 6.19 19.66
N GLU A 340 -22.13 7.13 19.08
CA GLU A 340 -22.68 8.29 18.38
C GLU A 340 -23.43 7.88 17.10
N LEU A 341 -22.84 7.00 16.27
CA LEU A 341 -23.50 6.46 15.08
C LEU A 341 -24.78 5.70 15.43
N GLN A 342 -24.79 4.96 16.54
CA GLN A 342 -25.98 4.27 17.02
C GLN A 342 -27.10 5.26 17.40
N LYS A 343 -26.78 6.34 18.12
CA LYS A 343 -27.75 7.41 18.42
C LYS A 343 -28.29 8.07 17.15
N GLN A 344 -27.43 8.35 16.18
CA GLN A 344 -27.85 8.92 14.89
C GLN A 344 -28.78 7.97 14.13
N ARG A 345 -28.50 6.68 14.15
CA ARG A 345 -29.36 5.65 13.55
C ARG A 345 -30.75 5.62 14.22
N GLU A 346 -30.80 5.63 15.55
CA GLU A 346 -32.06 5.68 16.32
C GLU A 346 -32.86 6.96 16.03
N GLU A 347 -32.19 8.12 15.90
CA GLU A 347 -32.86 9.38 15.55
C GLU A 347 -33.42 9.37 14.13
N LEU A 348 -32.68 8.82 13.16
CA LEU A 348 -33.14 8.66 11.79
C LEU A 348 -34.33 7.70 11.70
N GLU A 349 -34.32 6.61 12.46
CA GLU A 349 -35.43 5.67 12.55
C GLU A 349 -36.69 6.38 13.08
N ARG A 350 -36.56 7.17 14.16
CA ARG A 350 -37.68 7.97 14.70
C ARG A 350 -38.24 8.96 13.66
N LYS A 351 -37.37 9.69 12.94
CA LYS A 351 -37.79 10.61 11.87
C LYS A 351 -38.50 9.87 10.74
N GLN A 352 -38.05 8.66 10.40
CA GLN A 352 -38.67 7.84 9.37
C GLN A 352 -40.08 7.37 9.79
N GLU A 353 -40.27 6.99 11.05
CA GLU A 353 -41.57 6.65 11.62
C GLU A 353 -42.52 7.86 11.61
N GLU A 354 -42.06 9.04 12.03
CA GLU A 354 -42.83 10.30 12.00
C GLU A 354 -43.27 10.65 10.56
N LEU A 355 -42.37 10.53 9.58
CA LEU A 355 -42.66 10.76 8.17
C LEU A 355 -43.72 9.76 7.63
N ASN A 356 -43.60 8.49 8.00
CA ASN A 356 -44.55 7.45 7.61
C ASN A 356 -45.94 7.70 8.22
N ALA A 357 -46.00 8.12 9.48
CA ALA A 357 -47.24 8.49 10.15
C ALA A 357 -47.90 9.71 9.46
N GLN A 358 -47.12 10.75 9.12
CA GLN A 358 -47.64 11.90 8.36
C GLN A 358 -48.19 11.49 6.99
N LYS A 359 -47.47 10.65 6.23
CA LYS A 359 -47.93 10.13 4.93
C LYS A 359 -49.25 9.36 5.06
N SER A 360 -49.37 8.52 6.09
CA SER A 360 -50.59 7.76 6.36
C SER A 360 -51.77 8.70 6.68
N GLY A 361 -51.56 9.69 7.55
CA GLY A 361 -52.57 10.69 7.89
C GLY A 361 -53.03 11.53 6.69
N LEU A 362 -52.09 11.97 5.84
CA LEU A 362 -52.40 12.66 4.58
C LEU A 362 -53.24 11.80 3.64
N LYS A 363 -52.89 10.51 3.52
CA LYS A 363 -53.64 9.56 2.68
C LYS A 363 -55.07 9.35 3.20
N GLN A 364 -55.26 9.20 4.51
CA GLN A 364 -56.60 9.13 5.12
C GLN A 364 -57.41 10.41 4.87
N ALA A 365 -56.82 11.59 5.04
CA ALA A 365 -57.49 12.86 4.79
C ALA A 365 -57.92 13.01 3.32
N MET A 366 -57.08 12.55 2.37
CA MET A 366 -57.44 12.52 0.94
C MET A 366 -58.63 11.58 0.68
N GLU A 367 -58.65 10.38 1.26
CA GLU A 367 -59.77 9.44 1.11
C GLU A 367 -61.07 9.98 1.72
N GLU A 368 -61.01 10.65 2.87
CA GLU A 368 -62.18 11.31 3.47
C GLU A 368 -62.68 12.47 2.61
N MET A 369 -61.78 13.31 2.10
CA MET A 369 -62.15 14.40 1.20
C MET A 369 -62.78 13.89 -0.10
N GLU A 370 -62.29 12.77 -0.64
CA GLU A 370 -62.88 12.11 -1.80
C GLU A 370 -64.29 11.57 -1.50
N LYS A 371 -64.50 10.95 -0.33
CA LYS A 371 -65.83 10.51 0.13
C LYS A 371 -66.79 11.68 0.31
N ILE A 372 -66.35 12.78 0.92
CA ILE A 372 -67.16 14.00 1.10
C ILE A 372 -67.53 14.59 -0.27
N LYS A 373 -66.58 14.65 -1.21
CA LYS A 373 -66.84 15.11 -2.58
C LYS A 373 -67.87 14.21 -3.28
N ALA A 374 -67.75 12.89 -3.15
CA ALA A 374 -68.71 11.93 -3.69
C ALA A 374 -70.10 12.01 -3.05
N GLN A 375 -70.20 12.36 -1.76
CA GLN A 375 -71.46 12.61 -1.07
C GLN A 375 -72.09 13.95 -1.46
N SER A 376 -71.29 15.00 -1.65
CA SER A 376 -71.79 16.31 -2.13
C SER A 376 -72.33 16.22 -3.56
N LEU A 377 -71.72 15.41 -4.43
CA LEU A 377 -72.22 15.09 -5.77
C LEU A 377 -73.53 14.29 -5.74
N LYS A 378 -73.83 13.58 -4.65
CA LYS A 378 -75.12 12.88 -4.43
C LYS A 378 -76.20 13.75 -3.77
N ALA A 379 -75.82 14.84 -3.10
CA ALA A 379 -76.76 15.74 -2.39
C ALA A 379 -77.17 16.99 -3.19
N GLY A 380 -76.56 17.24 -4.35
CA GLY A 380 -76.86 18.39 -5.21
C GLY A 380 -77.62 18.06 -6.50
N VAL A 381 -78.91 17.70 -6.41
CA VAL A 381 -79.89 17.92 -7.50
C VAL A 381 -81.24 18.33 -6.91
N LYS A 382 -81.42 19.63 -6.72
CA LYS A 382 -82.68 20.35 -6.91
C LYS A 382 -82.33 21.77 -7.35
N GLU A 383 -82.39 22.01 -8.65
CA GLU A 383 -82.44 23.36 -9.22
C GLU A 383 -83.76 24.05 -8.88
N PRO A 384 -83.82 25.40 -8.99
CA PRO A 384 -84.43 25.94 -10.21
C PRO A 384 -83.54 27.00 -10.87
N GLY A 385 -83.55 26.99 -12.21
CA GLY A 385 -82.67 27.81 -13.04
C GLY A 385 -83.02 29.28 -13.17
N GLY A 386 -82.15 29.99 -13.91
CA GLY A 386 -82.47 31.28 -14.52
C GLY A 386 -81.29 32.25 -14.69
N ALA A 387 -80.80 32.33 -15.94
CA ALA A 387 -80.22 33.50 -16.64
C ALA A 387 -78.75 33.93 -16.43
N MET A 388 -78.20 34.39 -17.56
CA MET A 388 -76.81 34.72 -17.93
C MET A 388 -76.27 36.04 -17.34
N ALA A 389 -74.95 36.15 -17.17
CA ALA A 389 -74.08 37.22 -17.73
C ALA A 389 -72.62 37.13 -17.21
N GLU A 390 -71.69 37.63 -18.04
CA GLU A 390 -70.22 37.50 -18.04
C GLU A 390 -69.45 38.16 -16.87
N GLY A 391 -68.20 37.72 -16.66
CA GLY A 391 -67.12 38.52 -16.06
C GLY A 391 -66.19 37.80 -15.06
N GLU A 392 -65.04 37.32 -15.51
CA GLU A 392 -63.83 37.08 -14.67
C GLU A 392 -63.19 38.42 -14.26
N PRO A 393 -62.36 38.53 -13.18
CA PRO A 393 -61.26 37.62 -12.83
C PRO A 393 -61.04 37.27 -11.34
N SER A 394 -60.12 36.31 -11.15
CA SER A 394 -59.71 35.60 -9.92
C SER A 394 -59.11 36.48 -8.80
N PRO A 395 -59.05 35.95 -7.55
CA PRO A 395 -57.75 35.99 -6.85
C PRO A 395 -57.39 34.78 -5.95
N VAL A 396 -56.13 34.38 -6.10
CA VAL A 396 -55.09 34.15 -5.06
C VAL A 396 -55.26 32.99 -4.06
N VAL A 397 -54.35 32.02 -4.20
CA VAL A 397 -53.92 31.03 -3.20
C VAL A 397 -52.67 31.55 -2.47
N PRO A 398 -52.60 31.53 -1.12
CA PRO A 398 -51.34 31.49 -0.37
C PRO A 398 -50.96 30.02 -0.15
N GLY A 399 -49.79 29.48 -0.50
CA GLY A 399 -48.43 30.02 -0.32
C GLY A 399 -47.76 29.25 0.83
N ASN A 400 -47.35 28.00 0.62
CA ASN A 400 -46.56 27.22 1.58
C ASN A 400 -45.06 27.33 1.26
N PRO A 401 -44.17 27.69 2.20
CA PRO A 401 -42.75 27.87 1.91
C PRO A 401 -41.97 26.56 2.08
N GLN A 402 -41.27 26.14 1.02
CA GLN A 402 -40.11 25.26 1.11
C GLN A 402 -38.83 26.10 0.90
N PRO A 403 -37.76 25.91 1.70
CA PRO A 403 -36.46 26.46 1.38
C PRO A 403 -35.61 25.45 0.59
N LEU A 404 -34.93 25.95 -0.44
CA LEU A 404 -33.86 25.31 -1.21
C LEU A 404 -32.81 26.41 -1.58
N PRO A 405 -31.60 26.04 -2.05
CA PRO A 405 -30.30 26.28 -1.39
C PRO A 405 -29.54 27.53 -1.91
N PRO A 406 -28.43 27.95 -1.30
CA PRO A 406 -27.63 29.05 -1.84
C PRO A 406 -26.61 28.53 -2.86
N ASN A 407 -26.68 29.01 -4.10
CA ASN A 407 -25.47 29.11 -4.91
C ASN A 407 -25.45 30.37 -5.80
N HIS A 408 -24.33 31.09 -5.67
CA HIS A 408 -23.66 31.97 -6.63
C HIS A 408 -24.43 33.09 -7.34
N GLN A 409 -24.17 34.33 -6.90
CA GLN A 409 -24.34 35.54 -7.70
C GLN A 409 -23.20 35.69 -8.71
N GLN A 410 -23.53 35.60 -9.99
CA GLN A 410 -22.82 36.33 -11.05
C GLN A 410 -23.46 37.71 -11.16
N GLN A 411 -22.65 38.77 -11.09
CA GLN A 411 -23.03 40.12 -11.52
C GLN A 411 -22.26 40.44 -12.80
N ASP A 412 -23.00 40.78 -13.84
CA ASP A 412 -22.50 41.21 -15.14
C ASP A 412 -22.33 42.74 -15.17
N VAL A 413 -21.08 43.16 -15.46
CA VAL A 413 -20.55 44.30 -16.25
C VAL A 413 -21.05 45.76 -16.02
N PRO A 414 -20.14 46.74 -16.20
CA PRO A 414 -20.01 47.35 -17.53
C PRO A 414 -18.58 47.70 -18.00
N VAL A 415 -18.38 47.65 -19.32
CA VAL A 415 -17.21 48.15 -20.09
C VAL A 415 -17.30 49.67 -20.26
N PRO A 416 -16.17 50.41 -20.21
CA PRO A 416 -15.59 51.08 -21.39
C PRO A 416 -14.04 50.96 -21.38
N GLY A 417 -13.29 50.77 -22.46
CA GLY A 417 -13.30 51.43 -23.77
C GLY A 417 -11.94 52.11 -23.99
N HIS A 418 -11.19 51.67 -25.02
CA HIS A 418 -10.11 52.36 -25.76
C HIS A 418 -8.94 53.02 -24.99
N SER A 419 -7.74 52.41 -25.07
CA SER A 419 -6.62 52.80 -25.95
C SER A 419 -5.44 51.86 -25.78
#